data_AF-A0A1B9P1D2-F1
#
_entry.id   AF-A0A1B9P1D2-F1
#
_cell.length_a   1.000
_cell.length_b   1.000
_cell.length_c   1.000
_cell.angle_alpha   90.00
_cell.angle_beta   90.00
_cell.angle_gamma   90.00
#
_symmetry.space_group_name_H-M   'P 1'
#
loop_
_entity.id
_entity.type
_entity.pdbx_description
1 polymer ?
#
loop_
_entity_poly.entity_id
_entity_poly.type
_entity_poly.pdbx_seq_one_letter_code
_entity_poly.pdbx_strand_id
1 'polypeptide(L)'
;MSQFFYVHPDNPQARLISQAVAIIRDGGVIIYPTDSGYALGCQIENKQALERICQIRRLDDKHNFTLVCRDLSELSIYARVDNTMFRLLKNNTPGAYTFIFKGTKEVPRRLMNPKRKTIGMRVPDNKIALDLLEALGEPLMSTTLILPGNEMAEADPEAIRDQLEYAVDLIMNGGYLGEQPTTVIDFSDDDIKIARVGAGDPSPFE
;
A
#
# COMPACT_ATOMS: atom_id res chain seq x y z
N MET A 1 -3.20 -22.75 0.36
CA MET A 1 -2.24 -22.53 1.45
C MET A 1 -1.16 -21.62 0.90
N SER A 2 -0.97 -20.48 1.52
CA SER A 2 -0.04 -19.44 1.09
C SER A 2 1.39 -19.94 1.21
N GLN A 3 2.27 -19.46 0.34
CA GLN A 3 3.70 -19.52 0.59
C GLN A 3 4.06 -18.57 1.75
N PHE A 4 5.13 -18.89 2.47
CA PHE A 4 5.61 -18.08 3.59
C PHE A 4 7.12 -17.85 3.43
N PHE A 5 7.52 -16.61 3.12
CA PHE A 5 8.92 -16.25 2.86
C PHE A 5 9.50 -15.52 4.05
N TYR A 6 10.61 -16.01 4.59
CA TYR A 6 11.44 -15.24 5.52
C TYR A 6 12.38 -14.35 4.71
N VAL A 7 12.11 -13.05 4.70
CA VAL A 7 12.86 -12.06 3.95
C VAL A 7 13.62 -11.17 4.92
N HIS A 8 14.92 -11.00 4.72
CA HIS A 8 15.70 -10.14 5.62
C HIS A 8 15.28 -8.68 5.42
N PRO A 9 14.93 -7.92 6.48
CA PRO A 9 14.41 -6.57 6.34
C PRO A 9 15.42 -5.61 5.72
N ASP A 10 16.70 -5.67 6.10
CA ASP A 10 17.72 -4.74 5.59
C ASP A 10 18.43 -5.20 4.30
N ASN A 11 18.38 -6.49 3.99
CA ASN A 11 19.06 -7.08 2.83
C ASN A 11 18.18 -8.16 2.17
N PRO A 12 17.05 -7.76 1.55
CA PRO A 12 16.10 -8.70 0.99
C PRO A 12 16.74 -9.60 -0.07
N GLN A 13 16.49 -10.90 0.02
CA GLN A 13 17.08 -11.86 -0.91
C GLN A 13 16.42 -11.70 -2.29
N ALA A 14 17.19 -11.28 -3.30
CA ALA A 14 16.70 -11.04 -4.66
C ALA A 14 15.90 -12.21 -5.26
N ARG A 15 16.26 -13.47 -4.91
CA ARG A 15 15.52 -14.66 -5.31
C ARG A 15 14.09 -14.67 -4.77
N LEU A 16 13.90 -14.34 -3.49
CA LEU A 16 12.57 -14.32 -2.86
C LEU A 16 11.73 -13.16 -3.40
N ILE A 17 12.34 -12.00 -3.61
CA ILE A 17 11.69 -10.86 -4.27
C ILE A 17 11.21 -11.24 -5.67
N SER A 18 12.07 -11.87 -6.49
CA SER A 18 11.70 -12.30 -7.84
C SER A 18 10.56 -13.33 -7.84
N GLN A 19 10.55 -14.25 -6.87
CA GLN A 19 9.46 -15.20 -6.69
C GLN A 19 8.15 -14.52 -6.26
N ALA A 20 8.22 -13.53 -5.38
CA ALA A 20 7.06 -12.74 -4.98
C ALA A 20 6.47 -11.97 -6.17
N VAL A 21 7.31 -11.34 -7.00
CA VAL A 21 6.88 -10.66 -8.23
C VAL A 21 6.21 -11.63 -9.21
N ALA A 22 6.73 -12.85 -9.36
CA ALA A 22 6.10 -13.87 -10.21
C ALA A 22 4.69 -14.21 -9.71
N ILE A 23 4.51 -14.40 -8.40
CA ILE A 23 3.19 -14.65 -7.80
C ILE A 23 2.23 -13.49 -8.05
N ILE A 24 2.69 -12.25 -7.90
CA ILE A 24 1.87 -11.06 -8.19
C ILE A 24 1.44 -11.02 -9.66
N ARG A 25 2.37 -11.26 -10.59
CA ARG A 25 2.12 -11.26 -12.05
C ARG A 25 1.19 -12.40 -12.49
N ASP A 26 1.23 -13.53 -11.80
CA ASP A 26 0.28 -14.64 -11.99
C ASP A 26 -1.10 -14.36 -11.37
N GLY A 27 -1.30 -13.17 -10.80
CA GLY A 27 -2.57 -12.72 -10.25
C GLY A 27 -2.79 -13.03 -8.77
N GLY A 28 -1.72 -13.37 -8.06
CA GLY A 28 -1.75 -13.63 -6.63
C GLY A 28 -1.98 -12.37 -5.78
N VAL A 29 -2.55 -12.60 -4.60
CA VAL A 29 -2.63 -11.63 -3.51
C VAL A 29 -1.52 -11.95 -2.52
N ILE A 30 -0.73 -10.94 -2.17
CA ILE A 30 0.38 -11.10 -1.23
C ILE A 30 0.17 -10.25 0.02
N ILE A 31 0.81 -10.64 1.12
CA ILE A 31 1.02 -9.82 2.31
C ILE A 31 2.50 -9.48 2.39
N TYR A 32 2.83 -8.20 2.54
CA TYR A 32 4.21 -7.72 2.56
C TYR A 32 4.41 -6.62 3.64
N PRO A 33 5.63 -6.49 4.19
CA PRO A 33 5.92 -5.55 5.24
C PRO A 33 6.08 -4.13 4.69
N THR A 34 5.67 -3.12 5.47
CA THR A 34 5.93 -1.70 5.18
C THR A 34 6.43 -0.98 6.44
N ASP A 35 6.79 0.29 6.33
CA ASP A 35 7.16 1.16 7.46
C ASP A 35 6.01 1.44 8.46
N SER A 36 4.76 1.11 8.09
CA SER A 36 3.54 1.37 8.88
C SER A 36 2.66 0.12 8.98
N GLY A 37 3.28 -1.00 9.34
CA GLY A 37 2.65 -2.32 9.45
C GLY A 37 2.60 -3.11 8.14
N TYR A 38 1.96 -4.28 8.17
CA TYR A 38 1.79 -5.11 6.97
C TYR A 38 0.70 -4.57 6.04
N ALA A 39 0.83 -4.88 4.75
CA ALA A 39 -0.14 -4.52 3.72
C ALA A 39 -0.50 -5.73 2.86
N LEU A 40 -1.73 -5.73 2.34
CA LEU A 40 -2.13 -6.58 1.23
C LEU A 40 -1.76 -5.90 -0.08
N GLY A 41 -1.28 -6.68 -1.04
CA GLY A 41 -0.90 -6.19 -2.36
C GLY A 41 -1.30 -7.13 -3.48
N CYS A 42 -1.69 -6.55 -4.62
CA CYS A 42 -1.83 -7.28 -5.87
C CYS A 42 -1.58 -6.36 -7.07
N GLN A 43 -1.53 -6.95 -8.27
CA GLN A 43 -1.36 -6.20 -9.50
C GLN A 43 -2.54 -5.24 -9.75
N ILE A 44 -2.25 -4.03 -10.25
CA ILE A 44 -3.22 -2.98 -10.57
C ILE A 44 -4.32 -3.48 -11.51
N GLU A 45 -3.96 -4.28 -12.51
CA GLU A 45 -4.90 -4.72 -13.54
C GLU A 45 -5.75 -5.94 -13.13
N ASN A 46 -5.42 -6.61 -12.03
CA ASN A 46 -6.08 -7.85 -11.66
C ASN A 46 -7.36 -7.62 -10.84
N LYS A 47 -8.52 -7.81 -11.49
CA LYS A 47 -9.83 -7.65 -10.85
C LYS A 47 -10.12 -8.72 -9.78
N GLN A 48 -9.73 -9.97 -10.01
CA GLN A 48 -10.03 -11.07 -9.08
C GLN A 48 -9.23 -10.94 -7.79
N ALA A 49 -7.96 -10.54 -7.89
CA ALA A 49 -7.11 -10.28 -6.74
C ALA A 49 -7.62 -9.08 -5.91
N LEU A 50 -8.09 -8.02 -6.57
CA LEU A 50 -8.76 -6.90 -5.91
C LEU A 50 -10.01 -7.35 -5.13
N GLU A 51 -10.87 -8.15 -5.75
CA GLU A 51 -12.08 -8.68 -5.09
C GLU A 51 -11.74 -9.50 -3.84
N ARG A 52 -10.68 -10.31 -3.90
CA ARG A 52 -10.16 -11.05 -2.73
C ARG A 52 -9.68 -10.11 -1.62
N ILE A 53 -8.93 -9.06 -1.95
CA ILE A 53 -8.50 -8.05 -0.97
C ILE A 53 -9.71 -7.38 -0.32
N CYS A 54 -10.72 -6.99 -1.11
CA CYS A 54 -11.97 -6.42 -0.57
C CYS A 54 -12.69 -7.36 0.40
N GLN A 55 -12.71 -8.67 0.10
CA GLN A 55 -13.33 -9.67 0.98
C GLN A 55 -12.55 -9.84 2.29
N ILE A 56 -11.22 -9.96 2.23
CA ILE A 56 -10.36 -10.08 3.42
C ILE A 56 -10.53 -8.87 4.32
N ARG A 57 -10.50 -7.67 3.72
CA ARG A 57 -10.52 -6.40 4.45
C ARG A 57 -11.94 -5.90 4.77
N ARG A 58 -12.98 -6.53 4.23
CA ARG A 58 -14.39 -6.09 4.29
C ARG A 58 -14.55 -4.61 3.95
N LEU A 59 -13.93 -4.19 2.85
CA LEU A 59 -13.95 -2.79 2.40
C LEU A 59 -15.28 -2.44 1.75
N ASP A 60 -15.75 -1.23 2.02
CA ASP A 60 -16.90 -0.65 1.34
C ASP A 60 -16.46 0.18 0.11
N ASP A 61 -17.45 0.68 -0.62
CA ASP A 61 -17.26 1.50 -1.82
C ASP A 61 -16.74 2.92 -1.51
N LYS A 62 -16.66 3.30 -0.23
CA LYS A 62 -16.13 4.60 0.20
C LYS A 62 -14.63 4.55 0.44
N HIS A 63 -14.07 3.38 0.72
CA HIS A 63 -12.64 3.22 0.95
C HIS A 63 -11.82 3.57 -0.30
N ASN A 64 -10.72 4.31 -0.11
CA ASN A 64 -9.74 4.52 -1.18
C ASN A 64 -8.74 3.38 -1.19
N PHE A 65 -8.58 2.70 -2.32
CA PHE A 65 -7.41 1.85 -2.53
C PHE A 65 -6.15 2.71 -2.60
N THR A 66 -5.00 2.10 -2.33
CA THR A 66 -3.70 2.79 -2.38
C THR A 66 -2.83 2.21 -3.47
N LEU A 67 -2.26 3.06 -4.33
CA LEU A 67 -1.14 2.67 -5.17
C LEU A 67 0.16 2.95 -4.42
N VAL A 68 0.90 1.89 -4.14
CA VAL A 68 2.20 1.98 -3.50
C VAL A 68 3.24 2.07 -4.61
N CYS A 69 3.94 3.19 -4.65
CA CYS A 69 4.89 3.55 -5.70
C CYS A 69 6.31 3.54 -5.13
N ARG A 70 7.30 3.26 -5.98
CA ARG A 70 8.72 3.22 -5.58
C ARG A 70 9.28 4.61 -5.23
N ASP A 71 8.75 5.66 -5.85
CA ASP A 71 9.20 7.04 -5.67
C ASP A 71 8.13 8.05 -6.09
N LEU A 72 8.43 9.34 -5.90
CA LEU A 72 7.55 10.44 -6.31
C LEU A 72 7.40 10.59 -7.82
N SER A 73 8.41 10.17 -8.60
CA SER A 73 8.34 10.23 -10.06
C SER A 73 7.26 9.28 -10.56
N GLU A 74 7.24 8.04 -10.08
CA GLU A 74 6.22 7.06 -10.39
C GLU A 74 4.85 7.51 -9.88
N LEU A 75 4.75 8.02 -8.65
CA LEU A 75 3.50 8.56 -8.09
C LEU A 75 2.86 9.62 -9.00
N SER A 76 3.66 10.54 -9.55
CA SER A 76 3.19 11.64 -10.39
C SER A 76 2.56 11.20 -11.72
N ILE A 77 2.79 9.95 -12.14
CA ILE A 77 2.13 9.35 -13.33
C ILE A 77 0.66 9.05 -13.03
N TYR A 78 0.36 8.62 -11.80
CA TYR A 78 -0.96 8.12 -11.38
C TYR A 78 -1.82 9.16 -10.65
N ALA A 79 -1.21 10.23 -10.13
CA ALA A 79 -1.89 11.30 -9.41
C ALA A 79 -1.59 12.68 -10.01
N ARG A 80 -2.60 13.56 -10.00
CA ARG A 80 -2.39 14.96 -10.37
C ARG A 80 -1.80 15.71 -9.17
N VAL A 81 -0.56 16.15 -9.31
CA VAL A 81 0.19 16.87 -8.27
C VAL A 81 0.53 18.26 -8.80
N ASP A 82 0.11 19.32 -8.10
CA ASP A 82 0.53 20.69 -8.40
C ASP A 82 1.89 21.03 -7.73
N ASN A 83 2.43 22.21 -8.04
CA ASN A 83 3.74 22.63 -7.52
C ASN A 83 3.79 22.80 -5.99
N THR A 84 2.66 23.13 -5.35
CA THR A 84 2.60 23.30 -3.89
C THR A 84 2.56 21.93 -3.22
N MET A 85 1.69 21.04 -3.69
CA MET A 85 1.61 19.65 -3.26
C MET A 85 2.95 18.92 -3.46
N PHE A 86 3.63 19.14 -4.58
CA PHE A 86 4.92 18.50 -4.86
C PHE A 86 5.99 18.84 -3.81
N ARG A 87 6.05 20.10 -3.34
CA ARG A 87 6.99 20.51 -2.30
C ARG A 87 6.69 19.82 -0.97
N LEU A 88 5.41 19.71 -0.60
CA LEU A 88 4.99 18.99 0.60
C LEU A 88 5.33 17.50 0.49
N LEU A 89 4.99 16.85 -0.63
CA LEU A 89 5.32 15.45 -0.86
C LEU A 89 6.82 15.20 -0.78
N LYS A 90 7.65 16.02 -1.45
CA LYS A 90 9.11 15.88 -1.44
C LYS A 90 9.73 15.93 -0.04
N ASN A 91 9.15 16.73 0.87
CA ASN A 91 9.65 16.86 2.24
C ASN A 91 9.08 15.80 3.19
N ASN A 92 8.06 15.06 2.77
CA ASN A 92 7.34 14.08 3.59
C ASN A 92 7.22 12.70 2.90
N THR A 93 8.12 12.39 1.97
CA THR A 93 8.25 11.07 1.35
C THR A 93 9.71 10.72 1.13
N PRO A 94 10.10 9.43 1.23
CA PRO A 94 9.27 8.27 1.60
C PRO A 94 8.81 8.31 3.08
N GLY A 95 7.88 7.43 3.45
CA GLY A 95 7.54 7.22 4.86
C GLY A 95 6.07 6.92 5.15
N ALA A 96 5.69 7.19 6.41
CA ALA A 96 4.43 6.77 7.04
C ALA A 96 3.20 7.60 6.65
N TYR A 97 3.07 7.92 5.36
CA TYR A 97 1.99 8.73 4.82
C TYR A 97 1.21 8.01 3.72
N THR A 98 -0.06 8.37 3.58
CA THR A 98 -0.87 8.05 2.41
C THR A 98 -1.60 9.30 1.97
N PHE A 99 -1.43 9.66 0.70
CA PHE A 99 -1.93 10.90 0.14
C PHE A 99 -3.10 10.60 -0.80
N ILE A 100 -4.27 11.16 -0.55
CA ILE A 100 -5.44 10.99 -1.42
C ILE A 100 -5.42 12.08 -2.49
N PHE A 101 -5.37 11.67 -3.76
CA PHE A 101 -5.39 12.56 -4.91
C PHE A 101 -6.53 12.22 -5.85
N LYS A 102 -6.87 13.15 -6.75
CA LYS A 102 -7.61 12.82 -7.97
C LYS A 102 -6.70 11.98 -8.89
N GLY A 103 -7.18 10.81 -9.29
CA GLY A 103 -6.46 9.90 -10.16
C GLY A 103 -6.29 10.44 -11.58
N THR A 104 -5.21 10.06 -12.26
CA THR A 104 -5.03 10.29 -13.70
C THR A 104 -5.78 9.22 -14.52
N LYS A 105 -5.60 9.24 -15.84
CA LYS A 105 -6.19 8.22 -16.73
C LYS A 105 -5.48 6.87 -16.62
N GLU A 106 -4.25 6.84 -16.08
CA GLU A 106 -3.46 5.63 -15.88
C GLU A 106 -4.03 4.76 -14.74
N VAL A 107 -4.83 5.33 -13.85
CA VAL A 107 -5.48 4.60 -12.77
C VAL A 107 -6.74 3.91 -13.30
N PRO A 108 -6.86 2.57 -13.22
CA PRO A 108 -8.09 1.88 -13.60
C PRO A 108 -9.29 2.43 -12.82
N ARG A 109 -10.39 2.69 -13.53
CA ARG A 109 -11.61 3.28 -12.92
C ARG A 109 -12.16 2.52 -11.72
N ARG A 110 -11.92 1.21 -11.65
CA ARG A 110 -12.33 0.33 -10.55
C ARG A 110 -11.55 0.54 -9.25
N LEU A 111 -10.34 1.10 -9.32
CA LEU A 111 -9.53 1.42 -8.16
C LEU A 111 -9.82 2.81 -7.61
N MET A 112 -10.39 3.70 -8.44
CA MET A 112 -10.77 5.03 -7.99
C MET A 112 -12.08 4.99 -7.19
N ASN A 113 -12.16 5.83 -6.16
CA ASN A 113 -13.42 6.07 -5.47
C ASN A 113 -14.51 6.46 -6.49
N PRO A 114 -15.67 5.78 -6.51
CA PRO A 114 -16.65 5.92 -7.58
C PRO A 114 -17.25 7.33 -7.65
N LYS A 115 -17.36 8.03 -6.52
CA LYS A 115 -17.95 9.36 -6.42
C LYS A 115 -16.91 10.48 -6.60
N ARG A 116 -15.81 10.42 -5.85
CA ARG A 116 -14.79 11.49 -5.81
C ARG A 116 -13.72 11.36 -6.90
N LYS A 117 -13.62 10.19 -7.55
CA LYS A 117 -12.55 9.85 -8.52
C LYS A 117 -11.15 9.96 -7.91
N THR A 118 -11.04 9.58 -6.64
CA THR A 118 -9.82 9.67 -5.85
C THR A 118 -9.12 8.32 -5.68
N ILE A 119 -7.83 8.35 -5.41
CA ILE A 119 -6.99 7.19 -5.12
C ILE A 119 -5.97 7.59 -4.05
N GLY A 120 -5.64 6.66 -3.14
CA GLY A 120 -4.52 6.82 -2.22
C GLY A 120 -3.19 6.58 -2.94
N MET A 121 -2.18 7.36 -2.60
CA MET A 121 -0.82 7.21 -3.11
C MET A 121 0.14 7.11 -1.93
N ARG A 122 1.09 6.18 -2.00
CA ARG A 122 2.07 5.97 -0.93
C ARG A 122 3.44 5.68 -1.53
N VAL A 123 4.48 6.23 -0.91
CA VAL A 123 5.87 5.84 -1.16
C VAL A 123 6.43 5.30 0.17
N PRO A 124 6.62 3.98 0.31
CA PRO A 124 6.99 3.36 1.57
C PRO A 124 8.47 3.59 1.88
N ASP A 125 8.83 3.55 3.16
CA ASP A 125 10.22 3.54 3.64
C ASP A 125 10.57 2.17 4.23
N ASN A 126 10.46 1.14 3.39
CA ASN A 126 10.76 -0.24 3.77
C ASN A 126 11.49 -0.93 2.61
N LYS A 127 12.67 -1.49 2.88
CA LYS A 127 13.54 -2.06 1.84
C LYS A 127 12.91 -3.26 1.12
N ILE A 128 12.15 -4.11 1.81
CA ILE A 128 11.44 -5.24 1.18
C ILE A 128 10.38 -4.71 0.21
N ALA A 129 9.58 -3.73 0.65
CA ALA A 129 8.57 -3.11 -0.21
C ALA A 129 9.19 -2.41 -1.42
N LEU A 130 10.27 -1.65 -1.22
CA LEU A 130 10.98 -0.96 -2.30
C LEU A 130 11.59 -1.94 -3.31
N ASP A 131 12.25 -3.00 -2.85
CA ASP A 131 12.83 -4.03 -3.74
C ASP A 131 11.75 -4.77 -4.53
N LEU A 132 10.60 -5.00 -3.90
CA LEU A 132 9.45 -5.59 -4.57
C LEU A 132 8.93 -4.67 -5.69
N LEU A 133 8.78 -3.37 -5.43
CA LEU A 133 8.30 -2.38 -6.41
C LEU A 133 9.30 -2.20 -7.56
N GLU A 134 10.59 -2.13 -7.25
CA GLU A 134 11.66 -2.04 -8.25
C GLU A 134 11.65 -3.26 -9.19
N ALA A 135 11.56 -4.46 -8.62
CA ALA A 135 11.51 -5.70 -9.40
C ALA A 135 10.19 -5.89 -10.17
N LEU A 136 9.07 -5.40 -9.63
CA LEU A 136 7.77 -5.44 -10.28
C LEU A 136 7.73 -4.51 -11.50
N GLY A 137 8.32 -3.32 -11.37
CA GLY A 137 8.44 -2.30 -12.43
C GLY A 137 7.20 -1.40 -12.59
N GLU A 138 6.22 -1.54 -11.72
CA GLU A 138 4.97 -0.77 -11.66
C GLU A 138 4.47 -0.66 -10.21
N PRO A 139 3.56 0.28 -9.88
CA PRO A 139 3.03 0.36 -8.54
C PRO A 139 2.21 -0.88 -8.16
N LEU A 140 2.16 -1.14 -6.86
CA LEU A 140 1.35 -2.23 -6.30
C LEU A 140 0.03 -1.68 -5.77
N MET A 141 -1.10 -2.23 -6.24
CA MET A 141 -2.40 -1.92 -5.64
C MET A 141 -2.43 -2.56 -4.26
N SER A 142 -2.61 -1.75 -3.23
CA SER A 142 -2.49 -2.17 -1.85
C SER A 142 -3.52 -1.55 -0.93
N THR A 143 -3.66 -2.18 0.24
CA THR A 143 -4.37 -1.65 1.41
C THR A 143 -3.61 -2.05 2.67
N THR A 144 -3.50 -1.16 3.66
CA THR A 144 -2.96 -1.55 4.97
C THR A 144 -3.79 -2.70 5.55
N LEU A 145 -3.11 -3.72 6.07
CA LEU A 145 -3.74 -4.90 6.65
C LEU A 145 -4.22 -4.56 8.07
N ILE A 146 -5.44 -4.02 8.19
CA ILE A 146 -6.08 -3.67 9.47
C ILE A 146 -7.37 -4.48 9.59
N LEU A 147 -7.35 -5.68 10.18
CA LEU A 147 -8.49 -6.60 10.09
C LEU A 147 -9.84 -5.98 10.56
N PRO A 148 -10.99 -6.48 10.04
CA PRO A 148 -12.30 -5.92 10.39
C PRO A 148 -12.54 -5.88 11.89
N GLY A 149 -12.86 -4.68 12.42
CA GLY A 149 -13.04 -4.44 13.85
C GLY A 149 -11.79 -3.93 14.57
N ASN A 150 -10.63 -3.91 13.92
CA ASN A 150 -9.39 -3.34 14.44
C ASN A 150 -9.16 -1.93 13.89
N GLU A 151 -8.39 -1.14 14.62
CA GLU A 151 -7.90 0.19 14.17
C GLU A 151 -6.41 0.18 13.83
N MET A 152 -5.69 -0.81 14.35
CA MET A 152 -4.26 -1.01 14.18
C MET A 152 -3.95 -1.94 13.00
N ALA A 153 -2.80 -1.72 12.36
CA ALA A 153 -2.28 -2.62 11.34
C ALA A 153 -1.72 -3.89 11.98
N GLU A 154 -1.88 -5.02 11.30
CA GLU A 154 -1.23 -6.26 11.69
C GLU A 154 0.30 -6.09 11.62
N ALA A 155 0.99 -6.55 12.66
CA ALA A 155 2.43 -6.38 12.85
C ALA A 155 3.19 -7.69 13.03
N ASP A 156 2.50 -8.77 13.41
CA ASP A 156 3.08 -10.09 13.67
C ASP A 156 2.87 -11.02 12.46
N PRO A 157 3.95 -11.41 11.74
CA PRO A 157 3.84 -12.26 10.57
C PRO A 157 3.33 -13.67 10.87
N GLU A 158 3.59 -14.23 12.05
CA GLU A 158 3.08 -15.57 12.42
C GLU A 158 1.59 -15.48 12.75
N ALA A 159 1.14 -14.45 13.48
CA ALA A 159 -0.29 -14.22 13.71
C ALA A 159 -1.06 -13.96 12.40
N ILE A 160 -0.46 -13.22 11.46
CA ILE A 160 -1.00 -13.02 10.11
C ILE A 160 -1.17 -14.36 9.40
N ARG A 161 -0.16 -15.24 9.49
CA ARG A 161 -0.20 -16.56 8.86
C ARG A 161 -1.34 -17.41 9.40
N ASP A 162 -1.45 -17.51 10.73
CA ASP A 162 -2.51 -18.30 11.39
C ASP A 162 -3.92 -17.89 10.93
N GLN A 163 -4.10 -16.60 10.65
CA GLN A 163 -5.40 -16.05 10.26
C GLN A 163 -5.66 -16.07 8.74
N LEU A 164 -4.64 -15.92 7.91
CA LEU A 164 -4.80 -15.60 6.49
C LEU A 164 -4.12 -16.56 5.52
N GLU A 165 -3.45 -17.62 5.97
CA GLU A 165 -2.72 -18.55 5.08
C GLU A 165 -3.62 -19.26 4.04
N TYR A 166 -4.94 -19.27 4.22
CA TYR A 166 -5.89 -19.81 3.24
C TYR A 166 -6.50 -18.75 2.33
N ALA A 167 -6.31 -17.46 2.64
CA ALA A 167 -6.92 -16.34 1.94
C ALA A 167 -5.98 -15.68 0.92
N VAL A 168 -4.66 -15.79 1.11
CA VAL A 168 -3.62 -15.17 0.28
C VAL A 168 -2.69 -16.22 -0.35
N ASP A 169 -1.89 -15.80 -1.33
CA ASP A 169 -0.98 -16.68 -2.07
C ASP A 169 0.44 -16.64 -1.51
N LEU A 170 0.84 -15.52 -0.90
CA LEU A 170 2.14 -15.33 -0.28
C LEU A 170 2.04 -14.42 0.95
N ILE A 171 2.80 -14.76 1.99
CA ILE A 171 3.10 -13.88 3.12
C ILE A 171 4.63 -13.71 3.18
N MET A 172 5.10 -12.48 3.10
CA MET A 172 6.52 -12.13 3.23
C MET A 172 6.80 -11.69 4.65
N ASN A 173 7.36 -12.57 5.47
CA ASN A 173 7.81 -12.24 6.82
C ASN A 173 9.05 -11.34 6.75
N GLY A 174 8.89 -10.09 7.15
CA GLY A 174 9.96 -9.10 7.33
C GLY A 174 10.24 -8.74 8.78
N GLY A 175 9.82 -9.59 9.73
CA GLY A 175 9.90 -9.35 11.17
C GLY A 175 8.65 -8.70 11.76
N TYR A 176 8.74 -8.37 13.05
CA TYR A 176 7.71 -7.61 13.78
C TYR A 176 7.80 -6.12 13.43
N LEU A 177 6.67 -5.50 13.13
CA LEU A 177 6.58 -4.10 12.68
C LEU A 177 5.82 -3.22 13.69
N GLY A 178 5.78 -1.92 13.42
CA GLY A 178 4.84 -1.03 14.10
C GLY A 178 3.40 -1.30 13.68
N GLU A 179 2.49 -1.21 14.64
CA GLU A 179 1.04 -1.39 14.43
C GLU A 179 0.34 -0.10 13.97
N GLN A 180 0.97 1.06 14.16
CA GLN A 180 0.38 2.33 13.78
C GLN A 180 0.32 2.45 12.26
N PRO A 181 -0.87 2.68 11.67
CA PRO A 181 -1.01 2.84 10.24
C PRO A 181 -0.51 4.23 9.81
N THR A 182 -0.48 4.47 8.49
CA THR A 182 -0.05 5.76 7.93
C THR A 182 -0.97 6.91 8.34
N THR A 183 -0.41 8.10 8.46
CA THR A 183 -1.18 9.35 8.46
C THR A 183 -1.75 9.56 7.05
N VAL A 184 -3.06 9.83 6.96
CA VAL A 184 -3.76 9.98 5.68
C VAL A 184 -4.09 11.45 5.47
N ILE A 185 -3.54 12.03 4.42
CA ILE A 185 -3.75 13.43 4.02
C ILE A 185 -4.51 13.45 2.70
N ASP A 186 -5.60 14.22 2.64
CA ASP A 186 -6.44 14.37 1.46
C ASP A 186 -6.14 15.69 0.74
N PHE A 187 -5.67 15.56 -0.50
CA PHE A 187 -5.34 16.64 -1.45
C PHE A 187 -6.31 16.68 -2.64
N SER A 188 -7.43 15.96 -2.58
CA SER A 188 -8.32 15.81 -3.75
C SER A 188 -9.21 17.02 -4.03
N ASP A 189 -9.39 17.89 -3.04
CA ASP A 189 -10.11 19.16 -3.14
C ASP A 189 -9.13 20.33 -2.94
N ASP A 190 -9.61 21.57 -2.99
CA ASP A 190 -8.73 22.75 -2.93
C ASP A 190 -8.06 22.94 -1.55
N ASP A 191 -8.66 22.40 -0.49
CA ASP A 191 -8.14 22.43 0.88
C ASP A 191 -7.51 21.10 1.29
N ILE A 192 -6.36 21.17 1.96
CA ILE A 192 -5.70 20.01 2.57
C ILE A 192 -6.50 19.55 3.78
N LYS A 193 -6.77 18.24 3.90
CA LYS A 193 -7.48 17.67 5.06
C LYS A 193 -6.74 16.48 5.64
N ILE A 194 -6.57 16.44 6.95
CA ILE A 194 -6.08 15.25 7.64
C ILE A 194 -7.26 14.28 7.83
N ALA A 195 -7.27 13.21 7.04
CA ALA A 195 -8.33 12.19 7.08
C ALA A 195 -8.11 11.15 8.19
N ARG A 196 -6.86 10.92 8.59
CA ARG A 196 -6.47 10.06 9.71
C ARG A 196 -5.10 10.49 10.23
N VAL A 197 -4.94 10.58 11.54
CA VAL A 197 -3.62 10.68 12.19
C VAL A 197 -3.10 9.28 12.48
N GLY A 198 -1.87 9.00 12.07
CA GLY A 198 -1.17 7.74 12.24
C GLY A 198 0.30 7.99 12.59
N ALA A 199 1.21 7.15 12.09
CA ALA A 199 2.64 7.23 12.41
C ALA A 199 3.38 8.44 11.78
N GLY A 200 2.84 9.07 10.74
CA GLY A 200 3.42 10.26 10.13
C GLY A 200 3.02 11.55 10.86
N ASP A 201 3.94 12.48 11.06
CA ASP A 201 3.66 13.80 11.65
C ASP A 201 2.65 14.59 10.80
N PRO A 202 1.47 14.97 11.33
CA PRO A 202 0.48 15.74 10.60
C PRO A 202 0.79 17.24 10.50
N SER A 203 1.65 17.79 11.36
CA SER A 203 1.89 19.26 11.47
C SER A 203 2.28 19.96 10.16
N PRO A 204 2.97 19.35 9.19
CA PRO A 204 3.24 19.97 7.90
C PRO A 204 1.99 20.24 7.02
N PHE A 205 0.83 19.72 7.41
CA PHE A 205 -0.42 19.73 6.64
C PHE A 205 -1.58 20.45 7.35
N GLU A 206 -1.30 21.12 8.47
CA GLU A 206 -2.25 21.93 9.25
C GLU A 206 -2.34 23.39 8.77
#